data_AF-A0ABD0NJN2-F1
#
_entry.id   AF-A0ABD0NJN2-F1
#
_cell.length_a   1.000
_cell.length_b   1.000
_cell.length_c   1.000
_cell.angle_alpha   90.00
_cell.angle_beta   90.00
_cell.angle_gamma   90.00
#
_symmetry.space_group_name_H-M   'P 1'
#
loop_
_entity.id
_entity.type
_entity.pdbx_description
1 polymer ?
#
loop_
_entity_poly.entity_id
_entity_poly.type
_entity_poly.pdbx_seq_one_letter_code
_entity_poly.pdbx_strand_id
1 'polypeptide(L)'
;VNTRKAAGPDGISGRILRACADQLAPVFTEIFNLSLSQSVIPTCFKESIIVPVPKKPHPASLNDYRPVALTSVVMKCFERLVKDFIISSLPDTLDPLQFAYRPNRSTDDAISHLLHTSLTHLDTRGGNYVKMLFIDYSSAFNTIIPSTLTTKLEHLGLSSSLCQWICNFLTGRPQAVRMGGHLSASLTLSTGAPQGCVLSPLLYSLYTYDCVATTSSTTIIKFADDTVVVGLISDNNETAYLKEIRNLENWCQRNNLLLNVSKTKELIVDFSTKQERNYQTPIINESPVERVNSFKYLGVHITQDLSWSWHINTVVKKARRRLYHLRRLRDFRLPSKVLRNFYSCTIESILTGNILTWFGNSTMQDRRALQRVVRSAERTIHTELPDLHSIYSRRCWTKARKIVKDLSHPNNGLFSLMRSGKRFRSLKANTERLRRSFFPQAIRSLNQYITQY
;
A
#
# COMPACT_ATOMS: atom_id res chain seq x y z
N VAL A 1 13.30 6.23 21.27
CA VAL A 1 12.81 4.87 21.61
C VAL A 1 11.31 4.88 21.92
N ASN A 2 10.52 3.90 21.46
CA ASN A 2 9.09 3.76 21.83
C ASN A 2 8.97 2.82 23.05
N THR A 3 8.50 3.35 24.19
CA THR A 3 8.46 2.68 25.49
C THR A 3 7.36 1.61 25.64
N ARG A 4 6.43 1.52 24.69
CA ARG A 4 5.30 0.58 24.73
C ARG A 4 5.49 -0.65 23.83
N LYS A 5 6.60 -0.74 23.09
CA LYS A 5 6.89 -1.88 22.23
C LYS A 5 7.48 -3.03 23.04
N ALA A 6 7.19 -4.26 22.62
CA ALA A 6 7.78 -5.46 23.18
C ALA A 6 9.30 -5.47 22.98
N ALA A 7 10.01 -6.05 23.94
CA ALA A 7 11.46 -6.29 23.86
C ALA A 7 11.79 -7.33 22.78
N GLY A 8 13.04 -7.30 22.32
CA GLY A 8 13.59 -8.32 21.43
C GLY A 8 14.12 -9.53 22.20
N PRO A 9 14.98 -10.34 21.56
CA PRO A 9 15.64 -11.49 22.20
C PRO A 9 16.52 -11.11 23.41
N ASP A 10 17.06 -9.89 23.41
CA ASP A 10 17.87 -9.32 24.48
C ASP A 10 17.10 -9.03 25.79
N GLY A 11 15.76 -9.08 25.78
CA GLY A 11 14.94 -8.76 26.95
C GLY A 11 14.95 -7.27 27.34
N ILE A 12 15.65 -6.41 26.60
CA ILE A 12 15.81 -5.00 26.96
C ILE A 12 14.56 -4.23 26.52
N SER A 13 13.80 -3.74 27.50
CA SER A 13 12.61 -2.94 27.22
C SER A 13 12.96 -1.54 26.73
N GLY A 14 12.10 -0.98 25.88
CA GLY A 14 12.25 0.41 25.43
C GLY A 14 12.09 1.44 26.56
N ARG A 15 11.58 1.06 27.73
CA ARG A 15 11.52 1.92 28.93
C ARG A 15 12.91 2.13 29.52
N ILE A 16 13.67 1.05 29.69
CA ILE A 16 15.04 1.10 30.23
C ILE A 16 15.92 1.97 29.34
N LEU A 17 15.92 1.71 28.03
CA LEU A 17 16.69 2.50 27.07
C LEU A 17 16.33 3.99 27.07
N ARG A 18 15.09 4.33 27.43
CA ARG A 18 14.67 5.73 27.51
C ARG A 18 15.02 6.37 28.85
N ALA A 19 14.96 5.63 29.94
CA ALA A 19 15.32 6.11 31.27
C ALA A 19 16.83 6.36 31.40
N CYS A 20 17.65 5.50 30.77
CA CYS A 20 19.11 5.60 30.79
C CYS A 20 19.69 6.16 29.48
N ALA A 21 18.92 6.99 28.77
CA ALA A 21 19.29 7.42 27.42
C ALA A 21 20.59 8.23 27.41
N ASP A 22 20.79 9.12 28.38
CA ASP A 22 21.95 10.01 28.43
C ASP A 22 23.25 9.23 28.67
N GLN A 23 23.19 8.15 29.44
CA GLN A 23 24.34 7.28 29.73
C GLN A 23 24.61 6.30 28.58
N LEU A 24 23.56 5.77 27.94
CA LEU A 24 23.70 4.72 26.93
C LEU A 24 23.94 5.26 25.51
N ALA A 25 23.48 6.47 25.20
CA ALA A 25 23.60 7.03 23.86
C ALA A 25 25.06 7.14 23.37
N PRO A 26 26.03 7.67 24.15
CA PRO A 26 27.42 7.74 23.70
C PRO A 26 28.01 6.36 23.38
N VAL A 27 27.71 5.36 24.21
CA VAL A 27 28.17 3.97 24.03
C VAL A 27 27.59 3.37 22.75
N PHE A 28 26.27 3.50 22.54
CA PHE A 28 25.65 2.99 21.31
C PHE A 28 26.09 3.76 20.07
N THR A 29 26.38 5.06 20.18
CA THR A 29 26.94 5.83 19.07
C THR A 29 28.29 5.28 18.64
N GLU A 30 29.18 4.96 19.58
CA GLU A 30 30.47 4.32 19.27
C GLU A 30 30.28 2.97 18.59
N ILE A 31 29.41 2.11 19.15
CA ILE A 31 29.08 0.79 18.58
C ILE A 31 28.52 0.93 17.16
N PHE A 32 27.61 1.87 16.92
CA PHE A 32 27.01 2.08 15.60
C PHE A 32 28.03 2.59 14.59
N ASN A 33 28.90 3.53 14.99
CA ASN A 33 29.95 4.05 14.13
C ASN A 33 30.96 2.95 13.76
N LEU A 34 31.37 2.14 14.74
CA LEU A 34 32.26 0.99 14.49
C LEU A 34 31.61 -0.04 13.57
N SER A 35 30.32 -0.33 13.78
CA SER A 35 29.56 -1.23 12.92
C SER A 35 29.51 -0.74 11.48
N LEU A 36 29.26 0.56 11.26
CA LEU A 36 29.24 1.16 9.91
C LEU A 36 30.63 1.18 9.27
N SER A 37 31.68 1.55 10.01
CA SER A 37 33.03 1.63 9.47
C SER A 37 33.57 0.26 9.05
N GLN A 38 33.20 -0.79 9.80
CA GLN A 38 33.60 -2.16 9.52
C GLN A 38 32.62 -2.91 8.61
N SER A 39 31.45 -2.34 8.30
CA SER A 39 30.37 -3.02 7.57
C SER A 39 29.89 -4.32 8.23
N VAL A 40 29.99 -4.42 9.55
CA VAL A 40 29.65 -5.63 10.34
C VAL A 40 28.68 -5.27 11.45
N ILE A 41 27.65 -6.09 11.63
CA ILE A 41 26.65 -5.93 12.70
C ILE A 41 26.87 -6.99 13.77
N PRO A 42 26.89 -6.62 15.06
CA PRO A 42 26.95 -7.59 16.15
C PRO A 42 25.84 -8.63 16.05
N THR A 43 26.18 -9.91 16.21
CA THR A 43 25.23 -11.03 16.05
C THR A 43 23.99 -10.86 16.93
N CYS A 44 24.15 -10.39 18.17
CA CYS A 44 23.04 -10.13 19.10
C CYS A 44 22.02 -9.09 18.58
N PHE A 45 22.42 -8.20 17.67
CA PHE A 45 21.51 -7.25 17.03
C PHE A 45 20.77 -7.86 15.83
N LYS A 46 21.31 -8.93 15.23
CA LYS A 46 20.69 -9.67 14.12
C LYS A 46 19.70 -10.74 14.57
N GLU A 47 19.75 -11.12 15.85
CA GLU A 47 18.85 -12.12 16.42
C GLU A 47 17.38 -11.67 16.39
N SER A 48 16.49 -12.63 16.14
CA SER A 48 15.05 -12.37 16.15
C SER A 48 14.23 -13.51 16.74
N ILE A 49 13.13 -13.15 17.39
CA ILE A 49 12.08 -14.10 17.78
C ILE A 49 10.87 -13.90 16.86
N ILE A 50 10.54 -14.93 16.09
CA ILE A 50 9.35 -14.97 15.24
C ILE A 50 8.13 -15.28 16.11
N VAL A 51 7.15 -14.38 16.11
CA VAL A 51 5.85 -14.57 16.74
C VAL A 51 4.80 -14.75 15.64
N PRO A 52 4.21 -15.96 15.50
CA PRO A 52 3.14 -16.20 14.54
C PRO A 52 1.87 -15.44 14.92
N VAL A 53 1.39 -14.57 14.04
CA VAL A 53 0.14 -13.80 14.25
C VAL A 53 -0.95 -14.30 13.29
N PRO A 54 -2.14 -14.72 13.77
CA PRO A 54 -3.21 -15.19 12.90
C PRO A 54 -3.67 -14.13 11.89
N LYS A 55 -3.77 -14.50 10.61
CA LYS A 55 -4.37 -13.69 9.52
C LYS A 55 -5.89 -13.68 9.59
N LYS A 56 -6.48 -14.75 10.15
CA LYS A 56 -7.93 -14.97 10.26
C LYS A 56 -8.29 -15.55 11.64
N PRO A 57 -9.56 -15.43 12.10
CA PRO A 57 -9.96 -15.84 13.45
C PRO A 57 -9.70 -17.31 13.77
N HIS A 58 -9.87 -18.19 12.78
CA HIS A 58 -9.65 -19.64 12.91
C HIS A 58 -8.62 -20.07 11.86
N PRO A 59 -7.31 -19.96 12.16
CA PRO A 59 -6.25 -20.43 11.27
C PRO A 59 -6.32 -21.96 11.15
N ALA A 60 -6.29 -22.48 9.93
CA ALA A 60 -6.37 -23.92 9.63
C ALA A 60 -5.05 -24.49 9.08
N SER A 61 -4.12 -23.61 8.69
CA SER A 61 -2.82 -23.97 8.13
C SER A 61 -1.74 -22.99 8.60
N LEU A 62 -0.47 -23.37 8.49
CA LEU A 62 0.66 -22.49 8.80
C LEU A 62 0.66 -21.20 7.96
N ASN A 63 0.17 -21.28 6.71
CA ASN A 63 0.02 -20.14 5.81
C ASN A 63 -1.01 -19.11 6.30
N ASP A 64 -1.86 -19.47 7.25
CA ASP A 64 -2.79 -18.56 7.91
C ASP A 64 -2.14 -17.71 9.01
N TYR A 65 -0.84 -17.87 9.28
CA TYR A 65 -0.09 -17.02 10.19
C TYR A 65 0.82 -16.04 9.42
N ARG A 66 1.06 -14.87 10.03
CA ARG A 66 2.13 -13.95 9.64
C ARG A 66 3.29 -14.12 10.61
N PRO A 67 4.51 -14.45 10.14
CA PRO A 67 5.68 -14.52 11.00
C PRO A 67 6.17 -13.11 11.32
N VAL A 68 5.90 -12.59 12.52
CA VAL A 68 6.39 -11.25 12.91
C VAL A 68 7.69 -11.39 13.69
N ALA A 69 8.77 -10.84 13.15
CA ALA A 69 10.09 -10.80 13.77
C ALA A 69 10.17 -9.72 14.86
N LEU A 70 10.44 -10.15 16.09
CA LEU A 70 10.85 -9.28 17.18
C LEU A 70 12.37 -9.20 17.22
N THR A 71 12.92 -8.06 16.78
CA THR A 71 14.34 -7.71 16.91
C THR A 71 14.59 -6.75 18.07
N SER A 72 15.85 -6.65 18.49
CA SER A 72 16.32 -5.72 19.54
C SER A 72 15.81 -4.29 19.31
N VAL A 73 15.42 -3.62 20.39
CA VAL A 73 15.00 -2.22 20.35
C VAL A 73 16.18 -1.31 19.96
N VAL A 74 17.40 -1.67 20.35
CA VAL A 74 18.64 -0.98 19.98
C VAL A 74 18.85 -1.08 18.47
N MET A 75 18.77 -2.30 17.90
CA MET A 75 18.88 -2.49 16.45
C MET A 75 17.83 -1.67 15.69
N LYS A 76 16.58 -1.65 16.16
CA LYS A 76 15.52 -0.80 15.56
C LYS A 76 15.82 0.69 15.61
N CYS A 77 16.66 1.16 16.53
CA CYS A 77 17.11 2.55 16.54
C CYS A 77 18.19 2.76 15.48
N PHE A 78 19.16 1.85 15.40
CA PHE A 78 20.20 1.88 14.38
C PHE A 78 19.62 1.82 12.96
N GLU A 79 18.67 0.90 12.72
CA GLU A 79 17.94 0.78 11.45
C GLU A 79 17.26 2.09 11.04
N ARG A 80 16.73 2.89 11.99
CA ARG A 80 16.11 4.20 11.67
C ARG A 80 17.15 5.20 11.17
N LEU A 81 18.30 5.28 11.84
CA LEU A 81 19.39 6.17 11.43
C LEU A 81 19.88 5.82 10.02
N VAL A 82 20.13 4.54 9.78
CA VAL A 82 20.56 4.05 8.46
C VAL A 82 19.47 4.25 7.41
N LYS A 83 18.20 4.01 7.75
CA LYS A 83 17.07 4.26 6.85
C LYS A 83 17.00 5.73 6.42
N ASP A 84 17.07 6.64 7.38
CA ASP A 84 16.97 8.07 7.12
C ASP A 84 18.14 8.53 6.24
N PHE A 85 19.36 8.02 6.49
CA PHE A 85 20.52 8.23 5.62
C PHE A 85 20.31 7.71 4.19
N ILE A 86 19.86 6.46 4.02
CA ILE A 86 19.60 5.88 2.69
C ILE A 86 18.58 6.74 1.94
N ILE A 87 17.48 7.12 2.58
CA ILE A 87 16.43 7.94 1.95
C ILE A 87 16.99 9.29 1.50
N SER A 88 17.81 9.95 2.34
CA SER A 88 18.42 11.24 1.98
C SER A 88 19.42 11.17 0.82
N SER A 89 19.97 9.98 0.56
CA SER A 89 20.95 9.73 -0.50
C SER A 89 20.30 9.31 -1.83
N LEU A 90 18.98 9.14 -1.87
CA LEU A 90 18.25 8.69 -3.07
C LEU A 90 17.43 9.83 -3.67
N PRO A 91 17.22 9.85 -5.00
CA PRO A 91 16.40 10.88 -5.62
C PRO A 91 14.92 10.69 -5.27
N ASP A 92 14.23 11.80 -5.02
CA ASP A 92 12.79 11.81 -4.75
C ASP A 92 11.96 11.27 -5.94
N THR A 93 12.52 11.23 -7.14
CA THR A 93 11.86 10.70 -8.35
C THR A 93 12.03 9.19 -8.51
N LEU A 94 12.78 8.51 -7.64
CA LEU A 94 12.98 7.06 -7.71
C LEU A 94 11.64 6.34 -7.65
N ASP A 95 11.39 5.46 -8.63
CA ASP A 95 10.23 4.56 -8.69
C ASP A 95 8.89 5.26 -8.34
N PRO A 96 8.43 6.21 -9.18
CA PRO A 96 7.32 7.09 -8.86
C PRO A 96 5.98 6.34 -8.71
N LEU A 97 5.89 5.11 -9.23
CA LEU A 97 4.71 4.24 -9.17
C LEU A 97 4.77 3.17 -8.06
N GLN A 98 5.78 3.22 -7.19
CA GLN A 98 5.75 2.58 -5.87
C GLN A 98 5.10 3.52 -4.85
N PHE A 99 3.89 3.18 -4.41
CA PHE A 99 3.12 4.02 -3.49
C PHE A 99 3.28 3.60 -2.02
N ALA A 100 3.72 2.37 -1.73
CA ALA A 100 3.93 1.97 -0.34
C ALA A 100 5.23 2.53 0.22
N TYR A 101 5.26 2.68 1.54
CA TYR A 101 6.45 3.08 2.32
C TYR A 101 7.05 4.44 1.94
N ARG A 102 6.36 5.22 1.11
CA ARG A 102 6.76 6.58 0.74
C ARG A 102 5.95 7.63 1.50
N PRO A 103 6.58 8.77 1.86
CA PRO A 103 5.85 9.88 2.45
C PRO A 103 4.81 10.41 1.47
N ASN A 104 3.67 10.86 1.99
CA ASN A 104 2.57 11.43 1.20
C ASN A 104 2.02 10.53 0.07
N ARG A 105 2.23 9.21 0.16
CA ARG A 105 1.57 8.21 -0.68
C ARG A 105 0.66 7.32 0.18
N SER A 106 -0.39 6.80 -0.43
CA SER A 106 -1.42 5.99 0.24
C SER A 106 -2.11 5.07 -0.75
N THR A 107 -2.91 4.14 -0.25
CA THR A 107 -3.76 3.27 -1.06
C THR A 107 -4.73 4.06 -1.93
N ASP A 108 -5.25 5.20 -1.44
CA ASP A 108 -6.06 6.13 -2.25
C ASP A 108 -5.29 6.63 -3.48
N ASP A 109 -3.99 6.92 -3.37
CA ASP A 109 -3.19 7.47 -4.47
C ASP A 109 -2.93 6.40 -5.55
N ALA A 110 -2.57 5.17 -5.13
CA ALA A 110 -2.34 4.05 -6.04
C ALA A 110 -3.61 3.67 -6.82
N ILE A 111 -4.75 3.53 -6.12
CA ILE A 111 -6.02 3.20 -6.76
C ILE A 111 -6.50 4.37 -7.62
N SER A 112 -6.36 5.62 -7.16
CA SER A 112 -6.78 6.78 -7.97
C SER A 112 -5.94 6.91 -9.24
N HIS A 113 -4.63 6.63 -9.17
CA HIS A 113 -3.76 6.58 -10.35
C HIS A 113 -4.21 5.48 -11.32
N LEU A 114 -4.38 4.24 -10.84
CA LEU A 114 -4.91 3.11 -11.61
C LEU A 114 -6.20 3.50 -12.34
N LEU A 115 -7.21 3.97 -11.58
CA LEU A 115 -8.51 4.35 -12.14
C LEU A 115 -8.41 5.51 -13.12
N HIS A 116 -7.56 6.50 -12.86
CA HIS A 116 -7.41 7.64 -13.76
C HIS A 116 -6.79 7.23 -15.09
N THR A 117 -5.71 6.47 -15.06
CA THR A 117 -5.05 5.92 -16.25
C THR A 117 -6.04 5.10 -17.08
N SER A 118 -6.78 4.18 -16.44
CA SER A 118 -7.77 3.34 -17.11
C SER A 118 -8.96 4.13 -17.66
N LEU A 119 -9.55 5.03 -16.87
CA LEU A 119 -10.69 5.82 -17.29
C LEU A 119 -10.34 6.81 -18.40
N THR A 120 -9.14 7.39 -18.36
CA THR A 120 -8.69 8.32 -19.41
C THR A 120 -8.53 7.60 -20.74
N HIS A 121 -7.97 6.39 -20.74
CA HIS A 121 -7.90 5.54 -21.94
C HIS A 121 -9.29 5.19 -22.49
N LEU A 122 -10.19 4.74 -21.61
CA LEU A 122 -11.57 4.36 -21.98
C LEU A 122 -12.43 5.55 -22.44
N ASP A 123 -12.04 6.79 -22.11
CA ASP A 123 -12.74 8.02 -22.48
C ASP A 123 -12.35 8.55 -23.88
N THR A 124 -11.41 7.87 -24.55
CA THR A 124 -11.00 8.16 -25.94
C THR A 124 -11.92 7.44 -26.95
N ARG A 125 -11.98 7.96 -28.19
CA ARG A 125 -12.78 7.34 -29.26
C ARG A 125 -12.05 6.11 -29.79
N GLY A 126 -12.74 4.96 -29.86
CA GLY A 126 -12.18 3.71 -30.39
C GLY A 126 -12.78 2.48 -29.72
N GLY A 127 -12.50 1.29 -30.26
CA GLY A 127 -12.84 0.00 -29.65
C GLY A 127 -11.92 -0.34 -28.47
N ASN A 128 -11.80 0.55 -27.49
CA ASN A 128 -10.79 0.48 -26.44
C ASN A 128 -11.27 -0.33 -25.24
N TYR A 129 -10.32 -0.96 -24.55
CA TYR A 129 -10.56 -1.63 -23.27
C TYR A 129 -9.29 -1.65 -22.42
N VAL A 130 -9.43 -2.02 -21.15
CA VAL A 130 -8.31 -2.10 -20.21
C VAL A 130 -8.23 -3.50 -19.63
N LYS A 131 -7.01 -4.03 -19.56
CA LYS A 131 -6.70 -5.25 -18.81
C LYS A 131 -5.89 -4.91 -17.57
N MET A 132 -6.25 -5.49 -16.44
CA MET A 132 -5.56 -5.33 -15.17
C MET A 132 -5.15 -6.71 -14.65
N LEU A 133 -3.84 -6.97 -14.61
CA LEU A 133 -3.29 -8.17 -14.00
C LEU A 133 -2.85 -7.86 -12.58
N PHE A 134 -3.60 -8.32 -11.59
CA PHE A 134 -3.24 -8.20 -10.19
C PHE A 134 -2.34 -9.36 -9.80
N ILE A 135 -1.09 -9.05 -9.47
CA ILE A 135 -0.04 -10.02 -9.16
C ILE A 135 0.00 -10.28 -7.66
N ASP A 136 0.17 -11.54 -7.30
CA ASP A 136 0.45 -11.97 -5.93
C ASP A 136 1.78 -12.70 -5.92
N TYR A 137 2.68 -12.30 -5.02
CA TYR A 137 3.96 -12.97 -4.82
C TYR A 137 3.87 -13.94 -3.64
N SER A 138 4.44 -15.13 -3.81
CA SER A 138 4.61 -16.09 -2.73
C SER A 138 5.70 -15.59 -1.77
N SER A 139 5.28 -15.02 -0.64
CA SER A 139 6.17 -14.65 0.46
C SER A 139 7.27 -13.64 0.08
N ALA A 140 6.92 -12.60 -0.67
CA ALA A 140 7.85 -11.67 -1.34
C ALA A 140 9.06 -11.19 -0.49
N PHE A 141 8.82 -10.78 0.76
CA PHE A 141 9.90 -10.30 1.63
C PHE A 141 10.94 -11.38 1.97
N ASN A 142 10.52 -12.65 2.04
CA ASN A 142 11.42 -13.76 2.37
C ASN A 142 12.26 -14.21 1.16
N THR A 143 11.95 -13.73 -0.05
CA THR A 143 12.66 -14.17 -1.27
C THR A 143 13.77 -13.22 -1.71
N ILE A 144 13.93 -12.07 -1.03
CA ILE A 144 15.03 -11.13 -1.31
C ILE A 144 16.37 -11.86 -1.20
N ILE A 145 17.17 -11.78 -2.26
CA ILE A 145 18.56 -12.26 -2.25
C ILE A 145 19.47 -11.08 -1.89
N PRO A 146 20.24 -11.15 -0.78
CA PRO A 146 21.08 -10.05 -0.32
C PRO A 146 22.12 -9.58 -1.35
N SER A 147 22.76 -10.49 -2.08
CA SER A 147 23.74 -10.14 -3.12
C SER A 147 23.09 -9.38 -4.27
N THR A 148 21.95 -9.83 -4.78
CA THR A 148 21.18 -9.12 -5.82
C THR A 148 20.75 -7.73 -5.35
N LEU A 149 20.31 -7.59 -4.09
CA LEU A 149 19.97 -6.28 -3.53
C LEU A 149 21.21 -5.38 -3.45
N THR A 150 22.35 -5.91 -3.01
CA THR A 150 23.62 -5.18 -2.90
C THR A 150 24.00 -4.56 -4.25
N THR A 151 23.99 -5.35 -5.34
CA THR A 151 24.27 -4.83 -6.69
C THR A 151 23.31 -3.72 -7.12
N LYS A 152 22.02 -3.86 -6.82
CA LYS A 152 21.02 -2.80 -7.12
C LYS A 152 21.28 -1.52 -6.33
N LEU A 153 21.68 -1.65 -5.06
CA LEU A 153 21.98 -0.50 -4.21
C LEU A 153 23.23 0.26 -4.68
N GLU A 154 24.25 -0.47 -5.15
CA GLU A 154 25.43 0.13 -5.78
C GLU A 154 25.07 0.85 -7.09
N HIS A 155 24.21 0.27 -7.93
CA HIS A 155 23.70 0.96 -9.12
C HIS A 155 22.90 2.23 -8.81
N LEU A 156 22.29 2.31 -7.62
CA LEU A 156 21.61 3.51 -7.13
C LEU A 156 22.59 4.56 -6.55
N GLY A 157 23.89 4.28 -6.54
CA GLY A 157 24.92 5.20 -6.09
C GLY A 157 25.22 5.17 -4.59
N LEU A 158 24.73 4.17 -3.86
CA LEU A 158 25.10 3.98 -2.46
C LEU A 158 26.53 3.42 -2.33
N SER A 159 27.26 3.82 -1.29
CA SER A 159 28.64 3.39 -1.08
C SER A 159 28.73 1.87 -0.86
N SER A 160 29.79 1.25 -1.38
CA SER A 160 30.01 -0.20 -1.21
C SER A 160 30.07 -0.63 0.26
N SER A 161 30.58 0.22 1.17
CA SER A 161 30.56 -0.04 2.61
C SER A 161 29.14 -0.15 3.18
N LEU A 162 28.25 0.77 2.81
CA LEU A 162 26.85 0.71 3.23
C LEU A 162 26.13 -0.49 2.62
N CYS A 163 26.39 -0.80 1.34
CA CYS A 163 25.84 -1.97 0.67
C CYS A 163 26.30 -3.27 1.35
N GLN A 164 27.57 -3.38 1.74
CA GLN A 164 28.11 -4.50 2.51
C GLN A 164 27.50 -4.58 3.91
N TRP A 165 27.30 -3.45 4.59
CA TRP A 165 26.61 -3.41 5.88
C TRP A 165 25.17 -3.92 5.76
N ILE A 166 24.44 -3.55 4.72
CA ILE A 166 23.08 -4.05 4.43
C ILE A 166 23.11 -5.55 4.08
N CYS A 167 24.12 -6.01 3.34
CA CYS A 167 24.32 -7.43 3.08
C CYS A 167 24.56 -8.20 4.40
N ASN A 168 25.39 -7.68 5.30
CA ASN A 168 25.64 -8.25 6.62
C ASN A 168 24.37 -8.25 7.50
N PHE A 169 23.57 -7.18 7.43
CA PHE A 169 22.25 -7.11 8.07
C PHE A 169 21.32 -8.21 7.58
N LEU A 170 21.38 -8.54 6.29
CA LEU A 170 20.52 -9.54 5.68
C LEU A 170 21.11 -10.96 5.69
N THR A 171 22.27 -11.20 6.30
CA THR A 171 22.94 -12.51 6.28
C THR A 171 23.35 -12.99 7.67
N GLY A 172 23.36 -14.31 7.86
CA GLY A 172 23.76 -14.91 9.13
C GLY A 172 22.90 -14.44 10.31
N ARG A 173 21.58 -14.36 10.13
CA ARG A 173 20.63 -13.92 11.16
C ARG A 173 20.06 -15.11 11.93
N PRO A 174 20.36 -15.28 13.22
CA PRO A 174 19.71 -16.30 14.02
C PRO A 174 18.24 -15.95 14.26
N GLN A 175 17.35 -16.93 14.15
CA GLN A 175 15.93 -16.77 14.45
C GLN A 175 15.37 -17.99 15.17
N ALA A 176 14.48 -17.75 16.12
CA ALA A 176 13.70 -18.80 16.78
C ALA A 176 12.21 -18.45 16.74
N VAL A 177 11.34 -19.46 16.72
CA VAL A 177 9.88 -19.27 16.74
C VAL A 177 9.39 -19.41 18.17
N ARG A 178 8.56 -18.45 18.61
CA ARG A 178 7.90 -18.50 19.92
C ARG A 178 6.40 -18.68 19.77
N MET A 179 5.88 -19.73 20.38
CA MET A 179 4.44 -20.03 20.46
C MET A 179 4.05 -20.28 21.92
N GLY A 180 3.19 -19.42 22.47
CA GLY A 180 2.87 -19.46 23.91
C GLY A 180 4.13 -19.29 24.77
N GLY A 181 4.36 -20.22 25.70
CA GLY A 181 5.55 -20.28 26.54
C GLY A 181 6.74 -21.03 25.93
N HIS A 182 6.60 -21.61 24.73
CA HIS A 182 7.63 -22.44 24.11
C HIS A 182 8.45 -21.66 23.09
N LEU A 183 9.75 -21.95 23.04
CA LEU A 183 10.72 -21.40 22.10
C LEU A 183 11.37 -22.55 21.33
N SER A 184 11.44 -22.45 20.00
CA SER A 184 12.11 -23.44 19.17
C SER A 184 13.64 -23.35 19.27
N ALA A 185 14.32 -24.36 18.71
CA ALA A 185 15.72 -24.21 18.35
C ALA A 185 15.93 -23.03 17.39
N SER A 186 17.13 -22.45 17.44
CA SER A 186 17.53 -21.35 16.55
C SER A 186 17.92 -21.88 15.18
N LEU A 187 17.49 -21.17 14.13
CA LEU A 187 17.91 -21.38 12.74
C LEU A 187 18.54 -20.10 12.20
N THR A 188 19.61 -20.23 11.44
CA THR A 188 20.30 -19.09 10.83
C THR A 188 19.80 -18.88 9.40
N LEU A 189 19.32 -17.66 9.10
CA LEU A 189 18.88 -17.27 7.76
C LEU A 189 19.87 -16.33 7.09
N SER A 190 20.04 -16.52 5.78
CA SER A 190 20.83 -15.64 4.92
C SER A 190 20.07 -15.13 3.68
N THR A 191 18.74 -15.27 3.69
CA THR A 191 17.85 -14.79 2.63
C THR A 191 16.65 -14.06 3.22
N GLY A 192 16.03 -13.20 2.43
CA GLY A 192 14.86 -12.43 2.82
C GLY A 192 15.17 -11.27 3.77
N ALA A 193 14.16 -10.42 3.97
CA ALA A 193 14.16 -9.33 4.93
C ALA A 193 13.09 -9.59 6.01
N PRO A 194 13.43 -9.59 7.31
CA PRO A 194 12.49 -10.00 8.36
C PRO A 194 11.25 -9.09 8.46
N GLN A 195 10.07 -9.69 8.54
CA GLN A 195 8.82 -8.94 8.69
C GLN A 195 8.71 -8.37 10.11
N GLY A 196 8.88 -7.06 10.28
CA GLY A 196 8.84 -6.39 11.59
C GLY A 196 10.08 -5.55 11.90
N CYS A 197 11.12 -5.67 11.08
CA CYS A 197 12.25 -4.76 11.04
C CYS A 197 11.88 -3.41 10.42
N VAL A 198 12.63 -2.37 10.77
CA VAL A 198 12.41 -1.00 10.32
C VAL A 198 12.91 -0.81 8.88
N LEU A 199 14.04 -1.43 8.51
CA LEU A 199 14.64 -1.31 7.19
C LEU A 199 13.94 -2.16 6.13
N SER A 200 13.39 -3.31 6.50
CA SER A 200 12.86 -4.29 5.54
C SER A 200 11.87 -3.71 4.51
N PRO A 201 10.89 -2.86 4.88
CA PRO A 201 10.01 -2.21 3.90
C PRO A 201 10.76 -1.37 2.85
N LEU A 202 11.76 -0.59 3.26
CA LEU A 202 12.57 0.22 2.34
C LEU A 202 13.41 -0.68 1.44
N LEU A 203 14.06 -1.68 2.01
CA LEU A 203 14.90 -2.61 1.24
C LEU A 203 14.10 -3.38 0.19
N TYR A 204 12.84 -3.76 0.48
CA TYR A 204 11.96 -4.35 -0.52
C TYR A 204 11.58 -3.37 -1.64
N SER A 205 11.26 -2.12 -1.31
CA SER A 205 11.03 -1.08 -2.33
C SER A 205 12.26 -0.89 -3.22
N LEU A 206 13.46 -0.85 -2.64
CA LEU A 206 14.73 -0.74 -3.39
C LEU A 206 15.10 -2.02 -4.14
N TYR A 207 14.61 -3.18 -3.72
CA TYR A 207 14.80 -4.43 -4.46
C TYR A 207 13.99 -4.46 -5.76
N THR A 208 12.81 -3.85 -5.73
CA THR A 208 11.81 -3.89 -6.81
C THR A 208 11.75 -2.60 -7.64
N TYR A 209 12.66 -1.65 -7.42
CA TYR A 209 12.59 -0.30 -8.00
C TYR A 209 12.62 -0.29 -9.54
N ASP A 210 13.35 -1.24 -10.12
CA ASP A 210 13.56 -1.43 -11.56
C ASP A 210 12.47 -2.30 -12.21
N CYS A 211 11.47 -2.76 -11.45
CA CYS A 211 10.24 -3.33 -11.98
C CYS A 211 9.35 -2.19 -12.50
N VAL A 212 9.60 -1.79 -13.75
CA VAL A 212 8.90 -0.70 -14.44
C VAL A 212 8.36 -1.18 -15.79
N ALA A 213 7.29 -0.55 -16.25
CA ALA A 213 6.69 -0.87 -17.55
C ALA A 213 7.66 -0.57 -18.71
N THR A 214 7.65 -1.42 -19.72
CA THR A 214 8.52 -1.32 -20.90
C THR A 214 7.89 -0.54 -22.06
N THR A 215 6.58 -0.26 -22.02
CA THR A 215 5.87 0.43 -23.09
C THR A 215 4.95 1.52 -22.55
N SER A 216 4.57 2.49 -23.38
CA SER A 216 3.67 3.57 -22.99
C SER A 216 2.19 3.14 -22.87
N SER A 217 1.82 2.00 -23.46
CA SER A 217 0.49 1.40 -23.33
C SER A 217 0.39 0.41 -22.16
N THR A 218 1.47 0.24 -21.38
CA THR A 218 1.49 -0.55 -20.16
C THR A 218 1.88 0.31 -18.96
N THR A 219 1.44 -0.09 -17.76
CA THR A 219 1.83 0.59 -16.52
C THR A 219 1.94 -0.44 -15.40
N ILE A 220 3.01 -0.37 -14.61
CA ILE A 220 3.18 -1.21 -13.42
C ILE A 220 3.02 -0.31 -12.20
N ILE A 221 2.03 -0.62 -11.36
CA ILE A 221 1.74 0.12 -10.12
C ILE A 221 2.02 -0.81 -8.95
N LYS A 222 2.82 -0.36 -8.00
CA LYS A 222 3.27 -1.14 -6.84
C LYS A 222 2.77 -0.50 -5.56
N PHE A 223 2.30 -1.33 -4.63
CA PHE A 223 2.09 -0.95 -3.24
C PHE A 223 2.67 -2.06 -2.37
N ALA A 224 3.96 -1.94 -2.06
CA ALA A 224 4.74 -3.01 -1.46
C ALA A 224 4.73 -4.22 -2.41
N ASP A 225 4.29 -5.38 -1.93
CA ASP A 225 4.14 -6.61 -2.71
C ASP A 225 2.88 -6.67 -3.57
N ASP A 226 1.87 -5.82 -3.31
CA ASP A 226 0.68 -5.72 -4.17
C ASP A 226 1.02 -4.98 -5.48
N THR A 227 1.24 -5.71 -6.57
CA THR A 227 1.57 -5.15 -7.89
C THR A 227 0.41 -5.34 -8.88
N VAL A 228 0.14 -4.34 -9.71
CA VAL A 228 -0.79 -4.46 -10.85
C VAL A 228 -0.12 -4.02 -12.14
N VAL A 229 -0.24 -4.84 -13.18
CA VAL A 229 0.10 -4.48 -14.56
C VAL A 229 -1.18 -4.06 -15.26
N VAL A 230 -1.19 -2.85 -15.81
CA VAL A 230 -2.31 -2.27 -16.54
C VAL A 230 -1.96 -2.23 -18.02
N GLY A 231 -2.75 -2.89 -18.86
CA GLY A 231 -2.66 -2.80 -20.31
C GLY A 231 -3.77 -1.91 -20.86
N LEU A 232 -3.39 -0.85 -21.59
CA LEU A 232 -4.28 0.07 -22.29
C LEU A 232 -4.42 -0.41 -23.73
N ILE A 233 -5.52 -1.11 -24.03
CA ILE A 233 -5.68 -1.79 -25.30
C ILE A 233 -6.46 -0.92 -26.28
N SER A 234 -5.86 -0.70 -27.46
CA SER A 234 -6.47 -0.03 -28.61
C SER A 234 -6.55 -1.00 -29.77
N ASP A 235 -7.59 -0.87 -30.60
CA ASP A 235 -7.75 -1.63 -31.84
C ASP A 235 -7.64 -3.15 -31.66
N ASN A 236 -8.00 -3.65 -30.48
CA ASN A 236 -7.88 -5.05 -30.08
C ASN A 236 -6.45 -5.63 -30.14
N ASN A 237 -5.42 -4.78 -30.08
CA ASN A 237 -4.02 -5.20 -30.08
C ASN A 237 -3.48 -5.38 -28.65
N GLU A 238 -3.41 -6.63 -28.21
CA GLU A 238 -2.91 -6.99 -26.86
C GLU A 238 -1.39 -7.25 -26.79
N THR A 239 -0.64 -7.12 -27.89
CA THR A 239 0.76 -7.55 -27.97
C THR A 239 1.64 -6.88 -26.91
N ALA A 240 1.49 -5.57 -26.69
CA ALA A 240 2.28 -4.85 -25.70
C ALA A 240 2.03 -5.35 -24.26
N TYR A 241 0.76 -5.59 -23.91
CA TYR A 241 0.37 -6.11 -22.60
C TYR A 241 0.91 -7.52 -22.37
N LEU A 242 0.79 -8.43 -23.35
CA LEU A 242 1.32 -9.79 -23.21
C LEU A 242 2.85 -9.82 -23.17
N LYS A 243 3.52 -8.95 -23.93
CA LYS A 243 4.97 -8.80 -23.85
C LYS A 243 5.41 -8.29 -22.48
N GLU A 244 4.67 -7.35 -21.89
CA GLU A 244 4.94 -6.85 -20.54
C GLU A 244 4.84 -7.96 -19.48
N ILE A 245 3.84 -8.83 -19.57
CA ILE A 245 3.68 -9.96 -18.64
C ILE A 245 4.86 -10.92 -18.72
N ARG A 246 5.33 -11.23 -19.93
CA ARG A 246 6.53 -12.07 -20.14
C ARG A 246 7.80 -11.37 -19.62
N ASN A 247 7.93 -10.07 -19.83
CA ASN A 247 9.06 -9.30 -19.29
C ASN A 247 9.05 -9.30 -17.75
N LEU A 248 7.88 -9.13 -17.15
CA LEU A 248 7.70 -9.21 -15.70
C LEU A 248 8.05 -10.60 -15.17
N GLU A 249 7.59 -11.67 -15.81
CA GLU A 249 7.89 -13.06 -15.43
C GLU A 249 9.41 -13.31 -15.43
N ASN A 250 10.09 -12.93 -16.52
CA ASN A 250 11.55 -13.01 -16.62
C ASN A 250 12.26 -12.16 -15.56
N TRP A 251 11.75 -10.94 -15.30
CA TRP A 251 12.29 -10.07 -14.25
C TRP A 251 12.10 -10.71 -12.87
N CYS A 252 10.95 -11.32 -12.59
CA CYS A 252 10.68 -12.01 -11.34
C CYS A 252 11.64 -13.19 -11.13
N GLN A 253 11.90 -13.99 -12.17
CA GLN A 253 12.86 -15.10 -12.12
C GLN A 253 14.28 -14.61 -11.78
N ARG A 254 14.76 -13.54 -12.45
CA ARG A 254 16.10 -12.96 -12.17
C ARG A 254 16.22 -12.38 -10.77
N ASN A 255 15.11 -11.91 -10.19
CA ASN A 255 15.05 -11.32 -8.87
C ASN A 255 14.49 -12.29 -7.81
N ASN A 256 14.44 -13.59 -8.09
CA ASN A 256 13.95 -14.61 -7.15
C ASN A 256 12.60 -14.25 -6.52
N LEU A 257 11.70 -13.63 -7.28
CA LEU A 257 10.34 -13.32 -6.84
C LEU A 257 9.40 -14.38 -7.40
N LEU A 258 8.80 -15.16 -6.51
CA LEU A 258 7.96 -16.28 -6.89
C LEU A 258 6.52 -15.80 -7.14
N LEU A 259 6.07 -15.87 -8.39
CA LEU A 259 4.70 -15.53 -8.77
C LEU A 259 3.72 -16.62 -8.28
N ASN A 260 2.63 -16.20 -7.63
CA ASN A 260 1.54 -17.08 -7.25
C ASN A 260 0.44 -17.01 -8.30
N VAL A 261 0.52 -17.87 -9.33
CA VAL A 261 -0.44 -17.85 -10.44
C VAL A 261 -1.87 -18.10 -9.97
N SER A 262 -2.07 -18.96 -8.96
CA SER A 262 -3.40 -19.25 -8.40
C SER A 262 -4.08 -18.06 -7.72
N LYS A 263 -3.31 -17.07 -7.28
CA LYS A 263 -3.83 -15.83 -6.66
C LYS A 263 -3.71 -14.61 -7.57
N THR A 264 -2.90 -14.70 -8.60
CA THR A 264 -2.82 -13.71 -9.67
C THR A 264 -4.11 -13.76 -10.47
N LYS A 265 -4.75 -12.61 -10.69
CA LYS A 265 -6.06 -12.52 -11.38
C LYS A 265 -6.04 -11.44 -12.44
N GLU A 266 -6.70 -11.72 -13.56
CA GLU A 266 -6.95 -10.76 -14.61
C GLU A 266 -8.38 -10.18 -14.47
N LEU A 267 -8.50 -8.86 -14.53
CA LEU A 267 -9.77 -8.15 -14.65
C LEU A 267 -9.78 -7.37 -15.96
N ILE A 268 -10.84 -7.51 -16.74
CA ILE A 268 -11.03 -6.75 -17.99
C ILE A 268 -12.12 -5.71 -17.75
N VAL A 269 -11.85 -4.47 -18.16
CA VAL A 269 -12.83 -3.38 -18.20
C VAL A 269 -13.06 -3.01 -19.66
N ASP A 270 -14.21 -3.41 -20.19
CA ASP A 270 -14.66 -3.10 -21.54
C ASP A 270 -16.11 -2.59 -21.50
N PHE A 271 -16.36 -1.43 -22.10
CA PHE A 271 -17.69 -0.83 -22.21
C PHE A 271 -18.27 -0.90 -23.63
N SER A 272 -17.58 -1.58 -24.54
CA SER A 272 -18.04 -1.82 -25.90
C SER A 272 -19.34 -2.62 -25.89
N THR A 273 -20.31 -2.18 -26.69
CA THR A 273 -21.57 -2.88 -26.95
C THR A 273 -21.50 -3.83 -28.14
N LYS A 274 -20.38 -3.85 -28.89
CA LYS A 274 -20.14 -4.79 -29.99
C LYS A 274 -19.85 -6.19 -29.42
N GLN A 275 -20.30 -7.24 -30.13
CA GLN A 275 -20.20 -8.68 -29.79
C GLN A 275 -18.88 -9.08 -29.11
N GLU A 276 -18.98 -10.14 -28.29
CA GLU A 276 -17.90 -10.74 -27.49
C GLU A 276 -16.53 -10.68 -28.18
N ARG A 277 -15.63 -9.85 -27.64
CA ARG A 277 -14.23 -9.82 -28.08
C ARG A 277 -13.54 -11.09 -27.60
N ASN A 278 -12.75 -11.69 -28.49
CA ASN A 278 -11.88 -12.79 -28.11
C ASN A 278 -10.62 -12.24 -27.40
N TYR A 279 -10.70 -12.09 -26.08
CA TYR A 279 -9.59 -11.63 -25.26
C TYR A 279 -8.54 -12.73 -25.07
N GLN A 280 -7.27 -12.42 -25.35
CA GLN A 280 -6.21 -13.42 -25.13
C GLN A 280 -5.97 -13.61 -23.63
N THR A 281 -5.92 -14.85 -23.17
CA THR A 281 -5.64 -15.14 -21.75
C THR A 281 -4.13 -15.20 -21.54
N PRO A 282 -3.56 -14.43 -20.60
CA PRO A 282 -2.14 -14.50 -20.31
C PRO A 282 -1.78 -15.84 -19.65
N ILE A 283 -0.61 -16.36 -20.00
CA ILE A 283 -0.03 -17.58 -19.46
C ILE A 283 1.20 -17.19 -18.63
N ILE A 284 1.27 -17.64 -17.38
CA ILE A 284 2.38 -17.41 -16.46
C ILE A 284 2.76 -18.76 -15.84
N ASN A 285 4.05 -19.11 -15.83
CA ASN A 285 4.55 -20.43 -15.42
C ASN A 285 3.73 -21.57 -16.07
N GLU A 286 3.52 -21.48 -17.38
CA GLU A 286 2.76 -22.45 -18.19
C GLU A 286 1.28 -22.62 -17.80
N SER A 287 0.77 -21.79 -16.89
CA SER A 287 -0.60 -21.85 -16.40
C SER A 287 -1.41 -20.63 -16.84
N PRO A 288 -2.64 -20.80 -17.34
CA PRO A 288 -3.49 -19.67 -17.70
C PRO A 288 -3.92 -18.91 -16.45
N VAL A 289 -3.87 -17.58 -16.51
CA VAL A 289 -4.35 -16.73 -15.40
C VAL A 289 -5.87 -16.74 -15.36
N GLU A 290 -6.43 -16.90 -14.16
CA GLU A 290 -7.88 -16.82 -13.96
C GLU A 290 -8.38 -15.37 -14.19
N ARG A 291 -9.39 -15.25 -15.04
CA ARG A 291 -10.13 -14.01 -15.27
C ARG A 291 -11.30 -13.90 -14.29
N VAL A 292 -11.46 -12.73 -13.68
CA VAL A 292 -12.49 -12.46 -12.68
C VAL A 292 -13.31 -11.23 -13.06
N ASN A 293 -14.55 -11.17 -12.57
CA ASN A 293 -15.42 -9.99 -12.76
C ASN A 293 -15.24 -8.93 -11.66
N SER A 294 -14.57 -9.30 -10.56
CA SER A 294 -14.18 -8.38 -9.51
C SER A 294 -12.96 -8.87 -8.75
N PHE A 295 -12.09 -7.93 -8.37
CA PHE A 295 -10.90 -8.19 -7.58
C PHE A 295 -10.78 -7.21 -6.41
N LYS A 296 -10.26 -7.68 -5.27
CA LYS A 296 -10.03 -6.84 -4.08
C LYS A 296 -8.60 -6.29 -4.09
N TYR A 297 -8.42 -5.08 -4.61
CA TYR A 297 -7.13 -4.41 -4.65
C TYR A 297 -7.02 -3.35 -3.56
N LEU A 298 -5.99 -3.42 -2.71
CA LEU A 298 -5.70 -2.44 -1.64
C LEU A 298 -6.90 -2.11 -0.74
N GLY A 299 -7.72 -3.13 -0.46
CA GLY A 299 -8.91 -3.02 0.40
C GLY A 299 -10.18 -2.53 -0.28
N VAL A 300 -10.14 -2.23 -1.58
CA VAL A 300 -11.29 -1.82 -2.39
C VAL A 300 -11.58 -2.87 -3.44
N HIS A 301 -12.86 -3.11 -3.70
CA HIS A 301 -13.26 -4.01 -4.76
C HIS A 301 -13.47 -3.26 -6.06
N ILE A 302 -12.70 -3.65 -7.08
CA ILE A 302 -12.80 -3.14 -8.45
C ILE A 302 -13.56 -4.18 -9.26
N THR A 303 -14.56 -3.76 -10.02
CA THR A 303 -15.41 -4.63 -10.85
C THR A 303 -15.20 -4.31 -12.34
N GLN A 304 -15.52 -5.27 -13.21
CA GLN A 304 -15.37 -5.10 -14.67
C GLN A 304 -16.18 -3.92 -15.24
N ASP A 305 -17.30 -3.57 -14.60
CA ASP A 305 -18.17 -2.45 -14.99
C ASP A 305 -17.81 -1.12 -14.30
N LEU A 306 -16.79 -1.16 -13.42
CA LEU A 306 -16.38 -0.09 -12.51
C LEU A 306 -17.53 0.46 -11.64
N SER A 307 -18.51 -0.39 -11.31
CA SER A 307 -19.57 -0.12 -10.34
C SER A 307 -19.08 -0.30 -8.90
N TRP A 308 -19.44 0.63 -8.03
CA TRP A 308 -19.02 0.61 -6.62
C TRP A 308 -20.03 -0.05 -5.69
N SER A 309 -21.19 -0.48 -6.19
CA SER A 309 -22.27 -1.03 -5.37
C SER A 309 -21.82 -2.26 -4.57
N TRP A 310 -21.02 -3.14 -5.17
CA TRP A 310 -20.55 -4.34 -4.48
C TRP A 310 -19.57 -4.01 -3.33
N HIS A 311 -18.61 -3.10 -3.58
CA HIS A 311 -17.71 -2.59 -2.54
C HIS A 311 -18.49 -1.91 -1.41
N ILE A 312 -19.41 -1.01 -1.75
CA ILE A 312 -20.20 -0.24 -0.80
C ILE A 312 -21.09 -1.16 0.04
N ASN A 313 -21.72 -2.16 -0.56
CA ASN A 313 -22.50 -3.16 0.18
C ASN A 313 -21.64 -3.93 1.19
N THR A 314 -20.39 -4.26 0.83
CA THR A 314 -19.43 -4.91 1.73
C THR A 314 -19.05 -4.00 2.90
N VAL A 315 -18.76 -2.73 2.62
CA VAL A 315 -18.48 -1.68 3.62
C VAL A 315 -19.67 -1.48 4.57
N VAL A 316 -20.89 -1.34 4.03
CA VAL A 316 -22.13 -1.19 4.81
C VAL A 316 -22.38 -2.40 5.70
N LYS A 317 -22.28 -3.63 5.18
CA LYS A 317 -22.43 -4.86 5.97
C LYS A 317 -21.41 -4.92 7.11
N LYS A 318 -20.15 -4.54 6.85
CA LYS A 318 -19.09 -4.50 7.88
C LYS A 318 -19.37 -3.44 8.94
N ALA A 319 -19.78 -2.23 8.55
CA ALA A 319 -20.10 -1.13 9.46
C ALA A 319 -21.34 -1.44 10.32
N ARG A 320 -22.39 -2.03 9.73
CA ARG A 320 -23.60 -2.45 10.46
C ARG A 320 -23.33 -3.43 11.58
N ARG A 321 -22.42 -4.39 11.39
CA ARG A 321 -21.99 -5.31 12.46
C ARG A 321 -21.40 -4.57 13.66
N ARG A 322 -20.72 -3.43 13.43
CA ARG A 322 -20.13 -2.61 14.51
C ARG A 322 -21.16 -1.76 15.26
N LEU A 323 -22.30 -1.45 14.65
CA LEU A 323 -23.41 -0.76 15.33
C LEU A 323 -23.96 -1.56 16.52
N TYR A 324 -23.88 -2.89 16.49
CA TYR A 324 -24.27 -3.71 17.64
C TYR A 324 -23.43 -3.38 18.88
N HIS A 325 -22.11 -3.31 18.72
CA HIS A 325 -21.22 -2.93 19.82
C HIS A 325 -21.46 -1.50 20.29
N LEU A 326 -21.73 -0.56 19.37
CA LEU A 326 -22.06 0.82 19.74
C LEU A 326 -23.34 0.89 20.59
N ARG A 327 -24.38 0.12 20.24
CA ARG A 327 -25.60 -0.02 21.04
C ARG A 327 -25.31 -0.59 22.43
N ARG A 328 -24.56 -1.68 22.51
CA ARG A 328 -24.13 -2.27 23.78
C ARG A 328 -23.40 -1.28 24.68
N LEU A 329 -22.49 -0.49 24.12
CA LEU A 329 -21.76 0.55 24.87
C LEU A 329 -22.70 1.66 25.36
N ARG A 330 -23.73 2.01 24.59
CA ARG A 330 -24.78 2.93 25.02
C ARG A 330 -25.62 2.35 26.16
N ASP A 331 -25.97 1.07 26.11
CA ASP A 331 -26.72 0.37 27.17
C ASP A 331 -25.96 0.39 28.50
N PHE A 332 -24.62 0.30 28.44
CA PHE A 332 -23.72 0.49 29.59
C PHE A 332 -23.55 1.94 30.04
N ARG A 333 -24.35 2.87 29.49
CA ARG A 333 -24.37 4.30 29.85
C ARG A 333 -23.01 5.00 29.74
N LEU A 334 -22.18 4.59 28.79
CA LEU A 334 -20.89 5.25 28.58
C LEU A 334 -21.06 6.71 28.13
N PRO A 335 -20.11 7.61 28.48
CA PRO A 335 -20.18 9.02 28.10
C PRO A 335 -20.25 9.22 26.58
N SER A 336 -21.01 10.22 26.13
CA SER A 336 -21.20 10.52 24.70
C SER A 336 -19.87 10.75 23.95
N LYS A 337 -18.86 11.32 24.61
CA LYS A 337 -17.50 11.48 24.06
C LYS A 337 -16.86 10.13 23.71
N VAL A 338 -17.01 9.13 24.57
CA VAL A 338 -16.48 7.77 24.36
C VAL A 338 -17.23 7.08 23.23
N LEU A 339 -18.56 7.22 23.17
CA LEU A 339 -19.39 6.67 22.10
C LEU A 339 -19.05 7.29 20.73
N ARG A 340 -18.86 8.61 20.67
CA ARG A 340 -18.43 9.31 19.46
C ARG A 340 -17.05 8.84 19.02
N ASN A 341 -16.09 8.71 19.95
CA ASN A 341 -14.76 8.17 19.65
C ASN A 341 -14.85 6.73 19.13
N PHE A 342 -15.67 5.88 19.75
CA PHE A 342 -15.89 4.51 19.28
C PHE A 342 -16.46 4.49 17.85
N TYR A 343 -17.45 5.33 17.57
CA TYR A 343 -18.00 5.48 16.22
C TYR A 343 -16.90 5.89 15.22
N SER A 344 -16.16 6.96 15.50
CA SER A 344 -15.11 7.45 14.60
C SER A 344 -14.03 6.39 14.34
N CYS A 345 -13.58 5.69 15.39
CA CYS A 345 -12.52 4.69 15.29
C CYS A 345 -12.96 3.37 14.64
N THR A 346 -14.22 2.95 14.79
CA THR A 346 -14.65 1.58 14.41
C THR A 346 -15.69 1.50 13.30
N ILE A 347 -16.48 2.57 13.09
CA ILE A 347 -17.55 2.62 12.09
C ILE A 347 -17.18 3.62 11.00
N GLU A 348 -16.90 4.88 11.34
CA GLU A 348 -16.52 5.91 10.37
C GLU A 348 -15.23 5.52 9.62
N SER A 349 -14.25 4.94 10.32
CA SER A 349 -13.02 4.43 9.71
C SER A 349 -13.27 3.37 8.62
N ILE A 350 -14.31 2.56 8.79
CA ILE A 350 -14.75 1.57 7.79
C ILE A 350 -15.46 2.27 6.63
N LEU A 351 -16.42 3.16 6.94
CA LEU A 351 -17.21 3.89 5.95
C LEU A 351 -16.37 4.82 5.06
N THR A 352 -15.26 5.31 5.60
CA THR A 352 -14.40 6.30 4.94
C THR A 352 -13.08 5.72 4.43
N GLY A 353 -12.88 4.41 4.52
CA GLY A 353 -11.70 3.73 3.99
C GLY A 353 -11.63 3.88 2.46
N ASN A 354 -10.51 4.41 1.96
CA ASN A 354 -10.29 4.75 0.55
C ASN A 354 -11.46 5.53 -0.11
N ILE A 355 -12.15 6.38 0.64
CA ILE A 355 -13.38 7.06 0.18
C ILE A 355 -13.16 7.92 -1.08
N LEU A 356 -11.92 8.34 -1.36
CA LEU A 356 -11.60 9.18 -2.51
C LEU A 356 -11.75 8.45 -3.84
N THR A 357 -11.63 7.13 -3.84
CA THR A 357 -11.61 6.31 -5.06
C THR A 357 -13.02 6.00 -5.56
N TRP A 358 -13.96 5.70 -4.65
CA TRP A 358 -15.26 5.13 -4.99
C TRP A 358 -16.46 6.05 -4.71
N PHE A 359 -16.36 6.98 -3.76
CA PHE A 359 -17.54 7.76 -3.34
C PHE A 359 -18.05 8.73 -4.43
N GLY A 360 -17.15 9.36 -5.20
CA GLY A 360 -17.51 10.24 -6.30
C GLY A 360 -18.38 9.56 -7.36
N ASN A 361 -18.06 8.29 -7.68
CA ASN A 361 -18.75 7.45 -8.65
C ASN A 361 -19.85 6.57 -8.06
N SER A 362 -20.16 6.69 -6.76
CA SER A 362 -21.27 5.95 -6.13
C SER A 362 -22.64 6.42 -6.62
N THR A 363 -23.61 5.50 -6.69
CA THR A 363 -24.99 5.82 -7.06
C THR A 363 -25.72 6.54 -5.91
N MET A 364 -26.87 7.15 -6.22
CA MET A 364 -27.71 7.74 -5.17
C MET A 364 -28.20 6.69 -4.16
N GLN A 365 -28.49 5.48 -4.63
CA GLN A 365 -28.90 4.36 -3.77
C GLN A 365 -27.77 3.95 -2.81
N ASP A 366 -26.53 3.88 -3.31
CA ASP A 366 -25.36 3.58 -2.50
C ASP A 366 -25.13 4.64 -1.41
N ARG A 367 -25.20 5.92 -1.78
CA ARG A 367 -25.08 7.04 -0.83
C ARG A 367 -26.15 6.99 0.24
N ARG A 368 -27.41 6.68 -0.12
CA ARG A 368 -28.50 6.47 0.84
C ARG A 368 -28.20 5.28 1.76
N ALA A 369 -27.65 4.19 1.24
CA ALA A 369 -27.30 3.01 2.02
C ALA A 369 -26.23 3.31 3.08
N LEU A 370 -25.19 4.06 2.69
CA LEU A 370 -24.14 4.53 3.59
C LEU A 370 -24.69 5.50 4.65
N GLN A 371 -25.47 6.50 4.25
CA GLN A 371 -26.04 7.49 5.17
C GLN A 371 -26.98 6.86 6.19
N ARG A 372 -27.69 5.78 5.85
CA ARG A 372 -28.50 5.03 6.82
C ARG A 372 -27.66 4.48 7.98
N VAL A 373 -26.41 4.07 7.74
CA VAL A 373 -25.51 3.60 8.81
C VAL A 373 -25.16 4.75 9.76
N VAL A 374 -24.82 5.92 9.20
CA VAL A 374 -24.53 7.14 9.98
C VAL A 374 -25.75 7.53 10.83
N ARG A 375 -26.94 7.63 10.21
CA ARG A 375 -28.19 7.96 10.92
C ARG A 375 -28.53 6.97 12.03
N SER A 376 -28.28 5.67 11.83
CA SER A 376 -28.46 4.69 12.89
C SER A 376 -27.50 4.91 14.07
N ALA A 377 -26.25 5.29 13.79
CA ALA A 377 -25.30 5.65 14.84
C ALA A 377 -25.74 6.93 15.59
N GLU A 378 -26.13 7.98 14.86
CA GLU A 378 -26.63 9.24 15.44
C GLU A 378 -27.78 9.01 16.41
N ARG A 379 -28.78 8.22 16.00
CA ARG A 379 -29.91 7.84 16.85
C ARG A 379 -29.49 7.04 18.09
N THR A 380 -28.46 6.20 17.96
CA THR A 380 -27.97 5.38 19.07
C THR A 380 -27.26 6.24 20.14
N ILE A 381 -26.49 7.24 19.71
CA ILE A 381 -25.66 8.05 20.62
C ILE A 381 -26.30 9.41 20.98
N HIS A 382 -27.42 9.76 20.34
CA HIS A 382 -28.13 11.04 20.45
C HIS A 382 -27.22 12.23 20.19
N THR A 383 -26.50 12.20 19.08
CA THR A 383 -25.53 13.22 18.72
C THR A 383 -25.37 13.27 17.22
N GLU A 384 -25.30 14.47 16.65
CA GLU A 384 -25.02 14.67 15.22
C GLU A 384 -23.63 14.17 14.85
N LEU A 385 -23.54 13.50 13.71
CA LEU A 385 -22.31 12.98 13.16
C LEU A 385 -22.06 13.62 11.78
N PRO A 386 -20.80 13.84 11.38
CA PRO A 386 -20.51 14.40 10.06
C PRO A 386 -21.08 13.52 8.95
N ASP A 387 -21.75 14.13 7.99
CA ASP A 387 -22.23 13.43 6.81
C ASP A 387 -21.05 12.96 5.92
N LEU A 388 -21.23 11.86 5.20
CA LEU A 388 -20.12 11.28 4.43
C LEU A 388 -19.69 12.16 3.25
N HIS A 389 -20.59 13.00 2.73
CA HIS A 389 -20.26 13.89 1.62
C HIS A 389 -19.33 15.02 2.08
N SER A 390 -19.57 15.63 3.25
CA SER A 390 -18.64 16.62 3.82
C SER A 390 -17.28 16.01 4.14
N ILE A 391 -17.22 14.79 4.68
CA ILE A 391 -15.96 14.07 4.90
C ILE A 391 -15.24 13.84 3.57
N TYR A 392 -15.93 13.36 2.54
CA TYR A 392 -15.38 13.14 1.21
C TYR A 392 -14.82 14.44 0.62
N SER A 393 -15.61 15.52 0.59
CA SER A 393 -15.21 16.82 0.05
C SER A 393 -13.97 17.38 0.74
N ARG A 394 -13.93 17.33 2.08
CA ARG A 394 -12.78 17.76 2.87
C ARG A 394 -11.54 16.93 2.56
N ARG A 395 -11.65 15.59 2.53
CA ARG A 395 -10.51 14.70 2.22
C ARG A 395 -10.03 14.88 0.78
N CYS A 396 -10.95 15.10 -0.16
CA CYS A 396 -10.65 15.33 -1.57
C CYS A 396 -9.79 16.60 -1.71
N TRP A 397 -10.22 17.70 -1.08
CA TRP A 397 -9.45 18.95 -1.07
C TRP A 397 -8.09 18.81 -0.37
N THR A 398 -8.06 18.21 0.82
CA THR A 398 -6.80 18.02 1.57
C THR A 398 -5.81 17.18 0.78
N LYS A 399 -6.28 16.11 0.14
CA LYS A 399 -5.43 15.27 -0.70
C LYS A 399 -4.92 16.01 -1.92
N ALA A 400 -5.79 16.74 -2.63
CA ALA A 400 -5.41 17.55 -3.78
C ALA A 400 -4.28 18.54 -3.43
N ARG A 401 -4.39 19.24 -2.29
CA ARG A 401 -3.34 20.16 -1.81
C ARG A 401 -2.01 19.45 -1.52
N LYS A 402 -2.05 18.23 -0.97
CA LYS A 402 -0.84 17.45 -0.73
C LYS A 402 -0.15 17.06 -2.04
N ILE A 403 -0.93 16.63 -3.04
CA ILE A 403 -0.41 16.27 -4.36
C ILE A 403 0.21 17.49 -5.06
N VAL A 404 -0.48 18.64 -5.05
CA VAL A 404 0.02 19.88 -5.66
C VAL A 404 1.35 20.35 -5.04
N LYS A 405 1.49 20.22 -3.72
CA LYS A 405 2.72 20.63 -3.00
C LYS A 405 3.89 19.67 -3.18
N ASP A 406 3.63 18.43 -3.57
CA ASP A 406 4.64 17.38 -3.71
C ASP A 406 4.99 17.17 -5.18
N LEU A 407 6.08 17.80 -5.63
CA LEU A 407 6.56 17.71 -7.02
C LEU A 407 7.00 16.29 -7.40
N SER A 408 7.35 15.44 -6.43
CA SER A 408 7.70 14.04 -6.65
C SER A 408 6.47 13.14 -6.84
N HIS A 409 5.26 13.67 -6.62
CA HIS A 409 4.04 12.89 -6.75
C HIS A 409 3.78 12.55 -8.23
N PRO A 410 3.58 11.27 -8.60
CA PRO A 410 3.43 10.87 -10.02
C PRO A 410 2.27 11.59 -10.71
N ASN A 411 1.24 11.94 -9.92
CA ASN A 411 0.06 12.66 -10.40
C ASN A 411 0.11 14.19 -10.20
N ASN A 412 1.25 14.76 -9.78
CA ASN A 412 1.40 16.22 -9.61
C ASN A 412 1.09 16.97 -10.91
N GLY A 413 1.58 16.45 -12.04
CA GLY A 413 1.40 17.05 -13.37
C GLY A 413 -0.06 17.17 -13.83
N LEU A 414 -1.00 16.43 -13.22
CA LEU A 414 -2.44 16.57 -13.50
C LEU A 414 -3.00 17.91 -12.97
N PHE A 415 -2.30 18.57 -12.04
CA PHE A 415 -2.71 19.84 -11.43
C PHE A 415 -1.92 21.01 -12.02
N SER A 416 -2.14 21.32 -13.29
CA SER A 416 -1.51 22.48 -13.95
C SER A 416 -2.34 23.75 -13.76
N LEU A 417 -1.68 24.87 -13.42
CA LEU A 417 -2.33 26.18 -13.39
C LEU A 417 -2.60 26.71 -14.81
N MET A 418 -3.69 27.45 -14.97
CA MET A 418 -3.94 28.26 -16.16
C MET A 418 -2.96 29.44 -16.22
N ARG A 419 -2.83 30.08 -17.38
CA ARG A 419 -1.94 31.24 -17.60
C ARG A 419 -2.19 32.38 -16.60
N SER A 420 -3.42 32.53 -16.10
CA SER A 420 -3.76 33.54 -15.10
C SER A 420 -3.20 33.27 -13.70
N GLY A 421 -2.71 32.05 -13.42
CA GLY A 421 -2.25 31.62 -12.09
C GLY A 421 -3.36 31.40 -11.06
N LYS A 422 -4.61 31.78 -11.37
CA LYS A 422 -5.74 31.79 -10.41
C LYS A 422 -6.54 30.49 -10.36
N ARG A 423 -6.45 29.63 -11.36
CA ARG A 423 -7.24 28.39 -11.45
C ARG A 423 -6.43 27.26 -12.03
N PHE A 424 -6.69 26.04 -11.57
CA PHE A 424 -6.20 24.82 -12.16
C PHE A 424 -6.98 24.48 -13.43
N ARG A 425 -6.28 23.99 -14.45
CA ARG A 425 -6.87 23.53 -15.71
C ARG A 425 -7.75 22.31 -15.47
N SER A 426 -9.00 22.37 -15.91
CA SER A 426 -9.89 21.21 -15.88
C SER A 426 -9.37 20.10 -16.79
N LEU A 427 -9.41 18.86 -16.32
CA LEU A 427 -9.13 17.69 -17.14
C LEU A 427 -10.29 17.46 -18.12
N LYS A 428 -9.96 17.12 -19.37
CA LYS A 428 -10.95 16.72 -20.36
C LYS A 428 -11.59 15.40 -19.92
N ALA A 429 -12.92 15.35 -19.90
CA ALA A 429 -13.68 14.16 -19.59
C ALA A 429 -14.99 14.15 -20.40
N ASN A 430 -15.14 13.17 -21.28
CA ASN A 430 -16.31 12.96 -22.14
C ASN A 430 -17.38 12.12 -21.43
N THR A 431 -16.97 11.25 -20.51
CA THR A 431 -17.84 10.37 -19.73
C THR A 431 -18.05 10.87 -18.31
N GLU A 432 -19.23 10.57 -17.76
CA GLU A 432 -19.54 10.89 -16.36
C GLU A 432 -18.61 10.16 -15.38
N ARG A 433 -18.19 8.94 -15.73
CA ARG A 433 -17.35 8.09 -14.89
C ARG A 433 -15.97 8.70 -14.68
N LEU A 434 -15.34 9.22 -15.74
CA LEU A 434 -14.09 9.97 -15.61
C LEU A 434 -14.33 11.30 -14.89
N ARG A 435 -15.38 12.06 -15.25
CA ARG A 435 -15.71 13.35 -14.63
C ARG A 435 -15.95 13.27 -13.12
N ARG A 436 -16.47 12.14 -12.61
CA ARG A 436 -16.73 11.86 -11.18
C ARG A 436 -15.57 11.15 -10.47
N SER A 437 -14.51 10.76 -11.19
CA SER A 437 -13.30 10.19 -10.59
C SER A 437 -12.53 11.23 -9.77
N PHE A 438 -11.56 10.76 -8.99
CA PHE A 438 -10.85 11.58 -8.01
C PHE A 438 -10.24 12.86 -8.60
N PHE A 439 -9.39 12.79 -9.63
CA PHE A 439 -8.63 13.97 -10.08
C PHE A 439 -9.51 15.10 -10.64
N PRO A 440 -10.51 14.86 -11.52
CA PRO A 440 -11.42 15.91 -11.95
C PRO A 440 -12.23 16.53 -10.80
N GLN A 441 -12.65 15.74 -9.81
CA GLN A 441 -13.32 16.25 -8.60
C GLN A 441 -12.37 17.06 -7.71
N ALA A 442 -11.12 16.61 -7.56
CA ALA A 442 -10.08 17.29 -6.80
C ALA A 442 -9.76 18.68 -7.38
N ILE A 443 -9.58 18.78 -8.69
CA ILE A 443 -9.33 20.04 -9.40
C ILE A 443 -10.54 20.98 -9.27
N ARG A 444 -11.76 20.46 -9.42
CA ARG A 444 -12.98 21.26 -9.23
C ARG A 444 -13.07 21.80 -7.81
N SER A 445 -12.79 20.95 -6.81
CA SER A 445 -12.76 21.34 -5.41
C SER A 445 -11.74 22.44 -5.16
N LEU A 446 -10.49 22.30 -5.62
CA LEU A 446 -9.48 23.35 -5.49
C LEU A 446 -9.92 24.67 -6.13
N ASN A 447 -10.49 24.61 -7.34
CA ASN A 447 -10.96 25.80 -8.06
C ASN A 447 -12.12 26.53 -7.35
N GLN A 448 -12.99 25.81 -6.65
CA GLN A 448 -14.08 26.43 -5.88
C GLN A 448 -13.56 27.21 -4.66
N TYR A 449 -12.53 26.70 -3.98
CA TYR A 449 -11.94 27.36 -2.82
C TYR A 449 -11.08 28.57 -3.19
N ILE A 450 -10.44 28.60 -4.35
CA ILE A 450 -9.64 29.76 -4.78
C ILE A 450 -10.54 30.97 -5.10
N THR A 451 -11.75 30.75 -5.62
CA THR A 451 -12.73 31.82 -5.88
C THR A 451 -13.37 32.43 -4.63
N GLN A 452 -13.07 31.93 -3.43
CA GLN A 452 -13.60 32.46 -2.16
C GLN A 452 -12.66 33.46 -1.47
N TYR A 453 -11.52 33.77 -2.10
CA TYR A 453 -10.58 34.84 -1.74
C TYR A 453 -10.34 35.71 -2.96
#